data_AF-A0A498SR45-F1
#
_entry.id   AF-A0A498SR45-F1
#
_cell.length_a   1.000
_cell.length_b   1.000
_cell.length_c   1.000
_cell.angle_alpha   90.00
_cell.angle_beta   90.00
_cell.angle_gamma   90.00
#
_symmetry.space_group_name_H-M   'P 1'
#
loop_
_entity.id
_entity.type
_entity.pdbx_description
1 polymer ?
#
loop_
_entity_poly.entity_id
_entity_poly.type
_entity_poly.pdbx_seq_one_letter_code
_entity_poly.pdbx_strand_id
1 'polypeptide(L)'
;MSGWEAERCTCHKGSAGLLSCWTIELIGNSSVMSSVYNLIVNQKTWNGDQLAVHLFAYKELLSLVKEVDMNQVDEIMDVTSICLKKENELPSLDLLRVSAELLSLIERKTEIFTGKKLMQRNWSINFRIVIRRLLQTPAITQSIPSTSKEAFSDQYLPVLFELSDELVSLIGSQWFESDPDFLLLLSSMSSIRLQEVFNKQTSIKEAFVHGRLHCYFAHYGEYASILSDDKATILCGTLRESAIYTCEYYYNCKESLDDFKKMIVSTFQFLCIYIDFGGLATLPSEYTKDLGKVLLHHAVGCCEISLVPLECLAKVICELPNLPNTTLDTITDALKKYNNKANEEDVVRILDSLHVQLQGSTASRKWCSNVNLRRVVELLQQIKSG
;
A
#
# COMPACT_ATOMS: atom_id res chain seq x y z
N MET A 1 -3.82 52.19 -37.05
CA MET A 1 -3.68 52.87 -35.74
C MET A 1 -4.16 51.91 -34.67
N SER A 2 -3.46 51.88 -33.53
CA SER A 2 -3.55 50.99 -32.34
C SER A 2 -3.43 49.49 -32.65
N GLY A 3 -2.35 48.76 -32.35
CA GLY A 3 -1.24 48.95 -31.41
C GLY A 3 -1.44 48.04 -30.20
N TRP A 4 -0.91 46.81 -30.25
CA TRP A 4 -0.77 45.92 -29.09
C TRP A 4 0.64 45.31 -29.15
N GLU A 5 1.45 45.73 -28.17
CA GLU A 5 2.85 45.36 -27.99
C GLU A 5 2.96 43.95 -27.40
N ALA A 6 3.95 43.20 -27.87
CA ALA A 6 4.40 41.96 -27.26
C ALA A 6 5.19 42.29 -25.98
N GLU A 7 4.66 41.93 -24.81
CA GLU A 7 5.45 41.93 -23.58
C GLU A 7 6.48 40.81 -23.60
N ARG A 8 7.73 41.21 -23.87
CA ARG A 8 8.92 40.39 -23.74
C ARG A 8 9.28 40.32 -22.24
N CYS A 9 8.93 39.25 -21.55
CA CYS A 9 9.51 38.97 -20.23
C CYS A 9 10.98 38.57 -20.38
N THR A 10 11.89 39.50 -20.08
CA THR A 10 13.30 39.21 -19.86
C THR A 10 13.52 38.79 -18.40
N CYS A 11 13.76 37.49 -18.16
CA CYS A 11 14.22 37.02 -16.85
C CYS A 11 15.75 37.08 -16.78
N HIS A 12 16.25 37.86 -15.83
CA HIS A 12 17.67 37.92 -15.48
C HIS A 12 18.12 36.69 -14.68
N LYS A 13 19.40 36.35 -14.86
CA LYS A 13 20.12 35.25 -14.23
C LYS A 13 19.97 35.27 -12.70
N GLY A 14 19.40 34.20 -12.14
CA GLY A 14 19.37 33.92 -10.71
C GLY A 14 18.62 32.60 -10.44
N SER A 15 19.30 31.66 -9.81
CA SER A 15 18.99 30.22 -9.75
C SER A 15 17.75 29.80 -8.94
N ALA A 16 16.67 30.59 -8.90
CA ALA A 16 15.50 30.28 -8.06
C ALA A 16 14.14 30.68 -8.66
N GLY A 17 14.04 30.91 -9.98
CA GLY A 17 12.87 31.51 -10.61
C GLY A 17 12.09 30.66 -11.62
N LEU A 18 12.30 29.34 -11.71
CA LEU A 18 11.71 28.52 -12.80
C LEU A 18 10.35 27.86 -12.47
N LEU A 19 9.73 28.14 -11.32
CA LEU A 19 8.56 27.40 -10.84
C LEU A 19 7.19 28.09 -10.99
N SER A 20 7.06 29.21 -11.70
CA SER A 20 5.74 29.86 -11.85
C SER A 20 5.52 30.46 -13.24
N CYS A 21 5.29 29.64 -14.26
CA CYS A 21 4.59 30.06 -15.50
C CYS A 21 4.37 28.88 -16.45
N TRP A 22 3.48 27.95 -16.10
CA TRP A 22 2.95 26.97 -17.05
C TRP A 22 1.46 26.77 -16.81
N THR A 23 0.65 27.74 -17.24
CA THR A 23 -0.78 27.52 -17.46
C THR A 23 -0.91 26.98 -18.89
N ILE A 24 -1.00 25.66 -19.04
CA ILE A 24 -1.04 25.00 -20.35
C ILE A 24 -2.50 24.93 -20.83
N GLU A 25 -2.79 25.64 -21.92
CA GLU A 25 -4.03 25.46 -22.69
C GLU A 25 -4.05 24.08 -23.39
N LEU A 26 -5.24 23.48 -23.39
CA LEU A 26 -5.60 22.06 -23.67
C LEU A 26 -5.20 21.45 -25.04
N ILE A 27 -4.34 22.09 -25.83
CA ILE A 27 -3.89 21.59 -27.14
C ILE A 27 -2.37 21.21 -27.14
N GLY A 28 -1.63 21.48 -26.05
CA GLY A 28 -0.17 21.28 -25.99
C GLY A 28 0.37 20.03 -25.25
N ASN A 29 -0.46 19.29 -24.50
CA ASN A 29 0.03 18.29 -23.53
C ASN A 29 0.80 17.11 -24.15
N SER A 30 0.38 16.60 -25.31
CA SER A 30 1.03 15.44 -25.95
C SER A 30 2.45 15.75 -26.46
N SER A 31 2.64 16.96 -27.01
CA SER A 31 3.95 17.39 -27.55
C SER A 31 4.96 17.63 -26.43
N VAL A 32 4.52 18.26 -25.33
CA VAL A 32 5.37 18.52 -24.16
C VAL A 32 5.73 17.22 -23.45
N MET A 33 4.76 16.31 -23.24
CA MET A 33 5.01 14.99 -22.65
C MET A 33 6.04 14.19 -23.47
N SER A 34 5.86 14.15 -24.79
CA SER A 34 6.80 13.48 -25.69
C SER A 34 8.20 14.11 -25.64
N SER A 35 8.30 15.43 -25.46
CA SER A 35 9.57 16.14 -25.35
C SER A 35 10.30 15.80 -24.05
N VAL A 36 9.59 15.77 -22.91
CA VAL A 36 10.17 15.39 -21.61
C VAL A 36 10.59 13.93 -21.60
N TYR A 37 9.74 13.03 -22.10
CA TYR A 37 10.07 11.62 -22.27
C TYR A 37 11.34 11.44 -23.12
N ASN A 38 11.38 12.04 -24.32
CA ASN A 38 12.53 11.95 -25.22
C ASN A 38 13.81 12.51 -24.58
N LEU A 39 13.71 13.57 -23.77
CA LEU A 39 14.85 14.11 -23.05
C LEU A 39 15.40 13.09 -22.04
N ILE A 40 14.53 12.45 -21.27
CA ILE A 40 14.89 11.43 -20.27
C ILE A 40 15.60 10.25 -20.92
N VAL A 41 15.00 9.67 -21.96
CA VAL A 41 15.46 8.40 -22.55
C VAL A 41 16.67 8.54 -23.48
N ASN A 42 16.83 9.67 -24.17
CA ASN A 42 17.94 9.86 -25.10
C ASN A 42 19.24 10.30 -24.43
N GLN A 43 19.18 10.76 -23.18
CA GLN A 43 20.37 11.16 -22.44
C GLN A 43 21.13 9.95 -21.90
N LYS A 44 22.41 9.83 -22.26
CA LYS A 44 23.25 8.67 -21.93
C LYS A 44 23.66 8.58 -20.45
N THR A 45 23.75 9.73 -19.77
CA THR A 45 24.23 9.81 -18.39
C THR A 45 23.46 10.84 -17.61
N TRP A 46 22.96 10.43 -16.44
CA TRP A 46 22.21 11.29 -15.53
C TRP A 46 22.96 11.52 -14.22
N ASN A 47 22.89 12.75 -13.73
CA ASN A 47 23.01 13.04 -12.30
C ASN A 47 21.64 12.77 -11.66
N GLY A 48 21.62 12.18 -10.45
CA GLY A 48 20.38 11.78 -9.79
C GLY A 48 19.39 12.92 -9.56
N ASP A 49 19.87 14.06 -9.09
CA ASP A 49 19.01 15.22 -8.79
C ASP A 49 18.47 15.86 -10.08
N GLN A 50 19.29 15.89 -11.13
CA GLN A 50 18.83 16.35 -12.45
C GLN A 50 17.74 15.44 -13.00
N LEU A 51 17.93 14.12 -12.94
CA LEU A 51 16.92 13.17 -13.39
C LEU A 51 15.64 13.29 -12.55
N ALA A 52 15.76 13.54 -11.24
CA ALA A 52 14.60 13.72 -10.35
C ALA A 52 13.72 14.88 -10.82
N VAL A 53 14.30 16.02 -11.21
CA VAL A 53 13.55 17.18 -11.73
C VAL A 53 12.79 16.83 -13.01
N HIS A 54 13.42 16.09 -13.94
CA HIS A 54 12.76 15.70 -15.19
C HIS A 54 11.69 14.63 -14.96
N LEU A 55 11.95 13.68 -14.05
CA LEU A 55 10.98 12.65 -13.68
C LEU A 55 9.76 13.26 -12.98
N PHE A 56 9.98 14.30 -12.16
CA PHE A 56 8.90 15.07 -11.56
C PHE A 56 8.05 15.76 -12.63
N ALA A 57 8.68 16.44 -13.59
CA ALA A 57 7.94 17.05 -14.71
C ALA A 57 7.16 16.01 -15.52
N TYR A 58 7.74 14.84 -15.78
CA TYR A 58 7.05 13.74 -16.46
C TYR A 58 5.85 13.25 -15.67
N LYS A 59 6.00 13.03 -14.36
CA LYS A 59 4.90 12.62 -13.46
C LYS A 59 3.76 13.63 -13.47
N GLU A 60 4.07 14.93 -13.35
CA GLU A 60 3.05 15.99 -13.39
C GLU A 60 2.30 16.00 -14.73
N LEU A 61 3.00 15.84 -15.85
CA LEU A 61 2.36 15.71 -17.16
C LEU A 61 1.51 14.44 -17.28
N LEU A 62 2.01 13.30 -16.76
CA LEU A 62 1.27 12.04 -16.75
C LEU A 62 -0.03 12.14 -15.94
N SER A 63 -0.05 12.96 -14.88
CA SER A 63 -1.24 13.17 -14.05
C SER A 63 -2.41 13.73 -14.86
N LEU A 64 -2.11 14.56 -15.88
CA LEU A 64 -3.06 15.23 -16.76
C LEU A 64 -3.59 14.34 -17.90
N VAL A 65 -2.90 13.23 -18.20
CA VAL A 65 -3.28 12.32 -19.28
C VAL A 65 -4.23 11.25 -18.74
N LYS A 66 -5.22 10.82 -19.53
CA LYS A 66 -6.18 9.78 -19.12
C LYS A 66 -5.58 8.38 -19.10
N GLU A 67 -4.80 8.05 -20.13
CA GLU A 67 -4.20 6.73 -20.32
C GLU A 67 -2.68 6.77 -20.18
N VAL A 68 -2.10 5.67 -19.69
CA VAL A 68 -0.65 5.54 -19.49
C VAL A 68 -0.07 4.68 -20.61
N ASP A 69 0.95 5.19 -21.31
CA ASP A 69 1.75 4.39 -22.24
C ASP A 69 2.79 3.58 -21.47
N MET A 70 2.54 2.29 -21.34
CA MET A 70 3.41 1.38 -20.59
C MET A 70 4.79 1.19 -21.21
N ASN A 71 4.97 1.41 -22.50
CA ASN A 71 6.30 1.35 -23.11
C ASN A 71 7.15 2.55 -22.68
N GLN A 72 6.55 3.74 -22.63
CA GLN A 72 7.23 4.94 -22.13
C GLN A 72 7.60 4.79 -20.66
N VAL A 73 6.69 4.26 -19.85
CA VAL A 73 6.95 3.94 -18.45
C VAL A 73 8.12 2.98 -18.33
N ASP A 74 8.11 1.85 -19.05
CA ASP A 74 9.18 0.86 -19.01
C ASP A 74 10.55 1.49 -19.30
N GLU A 75 10.66 2.30 -20.35
CA GLU A 75 11.92 2.96 -20.72
C GLU A 75 12.39 3.99 -19.68
N ILE A 76 11.47 4.79 -19.13
CA ILE A 76 11.77 5.75 -18.07
C ILE A 76 12.23 5.02 -16.80
N MET A 77 11.56 3.93 -16.43
CA MET A 77 11.95 3.14 -15.26
C MET A 77 13.30 2.45 -15.48
N ASP A 78 13.62 2.02 -16.70
CA ASP A 78 14.94 1.48 -17.04
C ASP A 78 16.04 2.54 -16.82
N VAL A 79 15.89 3.74 -17.37
CA VAL A 79 16.85 4.86 -17.16
C VAL A 79 16.98 5.21 -15.68
N THR A 80 15.85 5.31 -14.97
CA THR A 80 15.80 5.64 -13.55
C THR A 80 16.53 4.60 -12.71
N SER A 81 16.25 3.32 -12.95
CA SER A 81 16.87 2.21 -12.22
C SER A 81 18.38 2.13 -12.44
N ILE A 82 18.86 2.42 -13.66
CA ILE A 82 20.29 2.47 -13.99
C ILE A 82 20.96 3.62 -13.25
N CYS A 83 20.32 4.79 -13.20
CA CYS A 83 20.83 5.95 -12.48
C CYS A 83 20.93 5.68 -10.97
N LEU A 84 19.94 4.98 -10.37
CA LEU A 84 19.91 4.63 -8.96
C LEU A 84 20.92 3.53 -8.57
N LYS A 85 21.21 2.61 -9.48
CA LYS A 85 22.06 1.42 -9.23
C LYS A 85 23.56 1.74 -9.06
N LYS A 86 24.01 2.97 -9.30
CA LYS A 86 25.43 3.34 -9.15
C LYS A 86 26.00 2.86 -7.82
N GLU A 87 26.94 1.92 -7.88
CA GLU A 87 27.31 1.10 -6.71
C GLU A 87 28.10 1.87 -5.64
N ASN A 88 28.85 2.90 -6.06
CA ASN A 88 29.79 3.64 -5.20
C ASN A 88 29.21 4.90 -4.55
N GLU A 89 27.96 5.25 -4.84
CA GLU A 89 27.32 6.48 -4.37
C GLU A 89 25.97 6.16 -3.74
N LEU A 90 25.58 6.94 -2.72
CA LEU A 90 24.21 6.94 -2.24
C LEU A 90 23.31 7.56 -3.32
N PRO A 91 22.21 6.90 -3.70
CA PRO A 91 21.30 7.44 -4.71
C PRO A 91 20.59 8.69 -4.19
N SER A 92 20.26 9.60 -5.10
CA SER A 92 19.48 10.80 -4.78
C SER A 92 18.16 10.42 -4.10
N LEU A 93 17.92 11.02 -2.94
CA LEU A 93 16.68 10.82 -2.19
C LEU A 93 15.47 11.35 -2.97
N ASP A 94 15.62 12.50 -3.63
CA ASP A 94 14.55 13.09 -4.45
C ASP A 94 14.21 12.19 -5.64
N LEU A 95 15.23 11.54 -6.24
CA LEU A 95 15.01 10.56 -7.31
C LEU A 95 14.24 9.33 -6.81
N LEU A 96 14.56 8.81 -5.62
CA LEU A 96 13.80 7.71 -5.01
C LEU A 96 12.35 8.12 -4.73
N ARG A 97 12.15 9.31 -4.17
CA ARG A 97 10.85 9.84 -3.76
C ARG A 97 9.93 10.06 -4.97
N VAL A 98 10.43 10.72 -6.01
CA VAL A 98 9.66 10.91 -7.25
C VAL A 98 9.42 9.59 -8.00
N SER A 99 10.31 8.60 -7.87
CA SER A 99 10.08 7.26 -8.42
C SER A 99 8.89 6.57 -7.74
N ALA A 100 8.80 6.64 -6.40
CA ALA A 100 7.66 6.10 -5.66
C ALA A 100 6.35 6.82 -6.05
N GLU A 101 6.36 8.15 -6.13
CA GLU A 101 5.20 8.93 -6.54
C GLU A 101 4.74 8.62 -7.98
N LEU A 102 5.69 8.43 -8.90
CA LEU A 102 5.38 8.03 -10.28
C LEU A 102 4.74 6.65 -10.34
N LEU A 103 5.28 5.68 -9.61
CA LEU A 103 4.72 4.32 -9.53
C LEU A 103 3.31 4.33 -8.93
N SER A 104 3.08 5.10 -7.87
CA SER A 104 1.74 5.30 -7.29
C SER A 104 0.74 5.89 -8.28
N LEU A 105 1.19 6.85 -9.11
CA LEU A 105 0.35 7.44 -10.14
C LEU A 105 0.02 6.43 -11.25
N ILE A 106 0.98 5.61 -11.65
CA ILE A 106 0.79 4.55 -12.64
C ILE A 106 -0.23 3.54 -12.13
N GLU A 107 -0.05 3.03 -10.91
CA GLU A 107 -0.95 2.07 -10.26
C GLU A 107 -2.41 2.53 -10.32
N ARG A 108 -2.67 3.79 -9.94
CA ARG A 108 -4.03 4.36 -9.94
C ARG A 108 -4.66 4.50 -11.31
N LYS A 109 -3.86 4.60 -12.37
CA LYS A 109 -4.35 4.79 -13.75
C LYS A 109 -4.49 3.48 -14.52
N THR A 110 -3.98 2.38 -14.00
CA THR A 110 -3.99 1.07 -14.65
C THR A 110 -4.96 0.13 -13.97
N GLU A 111 -6.11 -0.09 -14.60
CA GLU A 111 -7.20 -0.91 -14.02
C GLU A 111 -6.85 -2.41 -13.97
N ILE A 112 -5.99 -2.92 -14.86
CA ILE A 112 -5.62 -4.34 -14.92
C ILE A 112 -4.15 -4.50 -15.34
N PHE A 113 -3.26 -4.80 -14.39
CA PHE A 113 -1.85 -5.08 -14.66
C PHE A 113 -1.56 -6.57 -14.78
N THR A 114 -0.90 -6.98 -15.86
CA THR A 114 -0.23 -8.29 -15.93
C THR A 114 1.18 -8.22 -15.32
N GLY A 115 1.27 -8.28 -14.00
CA GLY A 115 2.54 -8.17 -13.22
C GLY A 115 3.66 -9.12 -13.69
N LYS A 116 3.31 -10.30 -14.22
CA LYS A 116 4.26 -11.29 -14.78
C LYS A 116 5.20 -10.73 -15.86
N LYS A 117 4.79 -9.72 -16.64
CA LYS A 117 5.67 -9.11 -17.66
C LYS A 117 6.69 -8.13 -17.06
N LEU A 118 6.33 -7.42 -16.00
CA LEU A 118 7.20 -6.43 -15.33
C LEU A 118 8.28 -7.09 -14.48
N MET A 119 7.97 -8.25 -13.91
CA MET A 119 8.90 -9.12 -13.19
C MET A 119 10.21 -9.39 -13.92
N GLN A 120 10.15 -9.51 -15.24
CA GLN A 120 11.29 -9.88 -16.09
C GLN A 120 12.06 -8.66 -16.61
N ARG A 121 11.62 -7.44 -16.27
CA ARG A 121 12.30 -6.21 -16.69
C ARG A 121 13.53 -5.95 -15.83
N ASN A 122 14.55 -5.33 -16.44
CA ASN A 122 15.79 -5.02 -15.73
C ASN A 122 15.55 -4.00 -14.62
N TRP A 123 14.66 -3.03 -14.84
CA TRP A 123 14.36 -2.01 -13.83
C TRP A 123 13.86 -2.61 -12.51
N SER A 124 12.95 -3.59 -12.54
CA SER A 124 12.41 -4.19 -11.30
C SER A 124 13.48 -4.91 -10.49
N ILE A 125 14.42 -5.59 -11.17
CA ILE A 125 15.59 -6.23 -10.54
C ILE A 125 16.53 -5.18 -9.95
N ASN A 126 16.80 -4.11 -10.70
CA ASN A 126 17.69 -3.03 -10.27
C ASN A 126 17.14 -2.30 -9.04
N PHE A 127 15.83 -2.01 -8.99
CA PHE A 127 15.20 -1.43 -7.80
C PHE A 127 15.34 -2.35 -6.59
N ARG A 128 15.13 -3.67 -6.75
CA ARG A 128 15.33 -4.62 -5.66
C ARG A 128 16.76 -4.56 -5.11
N ILE A 129 17.76 -4.56 -5.99
CA ILE A 129 19.17 -4.45 -5.61
C ILE A 129 19.43 -3.14 -4.85
N VAL A 130 18.91 -2.01 -5.37
CA VAL A 130 19.08 -0.69 -4.74
C VAL A 130 18.45 -0.67 -3.35
N ILE A 131 17.19 -1.07 -3.22
CA ILE A 131 16.46 -1.07 -1.95
C ILE A 131 17.17 -1.98 -0.95
N ARG A 132 17.52 -3.21 -1.35
CA ARG A 132 18.27 -4.15 -0.49
C ARG A 132 19.56 -3.53 0.02
N ARG A 133 20.38 -2.98 -0.87
CA ARG A 133 21.64 -2.33 -0.50
C ARG A 133 21.41 -1.21 0.52
N LEU A 134 20.40 -0.37 0.33
CA LEU A 134 20.11 0.75 1.23
C LEU A 134 19.59 0.27 2.58
N LEU A 135 18.71 -0.73 2.62
CA LEU A 135 18.25 -1.38 3.85
C LEU A 135 19.37 -2.13 4.59
N GLN A 136 20.47 -2.46 3.92
CA GLN A 136 21.65 -3.06 4.54
C GLN A 136 22.73 -2.04 4.93
N THR A 137 22.53 -0.76 4.61
CA THR A 137 23.51 0.30 4.87
C THR A 137 23.33 0.82 6.31
N PRO A 138 24.30 0.62 7.23
CA PRO A 138 24.11 0.97 8.64
C PRO A 138 23.82 2.45 8.88
N ALA A 139 24.38 3.35 8.06
CA ALA A 139 24.14 4.79 8.16
C ALA A 139 22.69 5.19 7.85
N ILE A 140 21.92 4.32 7.17
CA ILE A 140 20.50 4.51 6.87
C ILE A 140 19.63 3.82 7.93
N THR A 141 20.06 2.66 8.45
CA THR A 141 19.23 1.83 9.33
C THR A 141 19.45 2.05 10.82
N GLN A 142 20.59 2.61 11.23
CA GLN A 142 20.88 2.90 12.62
C GLN A 142 20.57 4.37 12.92
N SER A 143 19.56 4.59 13.76
CA SER A 143 19.33 5.90 14.38
C SER A 143 20.46 6.17 15.38
N ILE A 144 21.60 6.67 14.91
CA ILE A 144 22.57 7.26 15.83
C ILE A 144 21.89 8.49 16.42
N PRO A 145 21.81 8.64 17.76
CA PRO A 145 21.26 9.84 18.37
C PRO A 145 22.23 11.00 18.11
N SER A 146 22.13 11.60 16.93
CA SER A 146 22.86 12.81 16.58
C SER A 146 22.09 14.00 17.12
N THR A 147 22.80 14.88 17.82
CA THR A 147 22.30 16.17 18.32
C THR A 147 21.92 17.17 17.21
N SER A 148 22.08 16.80 15.94
CA SER A 148 21.61 17.53 14.76
C SER A 148 20.19 17.11 14.38
N LYS A 149 19.32 18.10 14.16
CA LYS A 149 17.87 18.01 13.87
C LYS A 149 17.44 17.21 12.62
N GLU A 150 18.33 16.49 11.94
CA GLU A 150 18.05 15.76 10.71
C GLU A 150 18.78 14.42 10.75
N ALA A 151 18.18 13.41 11.39
CA ALA A 151 18.73 12.06 11.32
C ALA A 151 18.54 11.53 9.89
N PHE A 152 19.65 11.17 9.25
CA PHE A 152 19.73 10.72 7.86
C PHE A 152 18.86 9.48 7.58
N SER A 153 18.65 8.65 8.60
CA SER A 153 17.76 7.47 8.61
C SER A 153 16.29 7.81 8.39
N ASP A 154 15.83 8.91 9.01
CA ASP A 154 14.41 9.28 9.09
C ASP A 154 13.87 9.77 7.73
N GLN A 155 14.78 10.04 6.79
CA GLN A 155 14.42 10.53 5.46
C GLN A 155 14.39 9.42 4.41
N TYR A 156 15.32 8.45 4.47
CA TYR A 156 15.40 7.37 3.48
C TYR A 156 14.43 6.24 3.77
N LEU A 157 14.33 5.77 5.02
CA LEU A 157 13.54 4.58 5.34
C LEU A 157 12.08 4.70 4.88
N PRO A 158 11.34 5.79 5.20
CA PRO A 158 9.95 5.93 4.74
C PRO A 158 9.83 5.83 3.22
N VAL A 159 10.73 6.49 2.47
CA VAL A 159 10.75 6.48 1.00
C VAL A 159 11.06 5.09 0.45
N LEU A 160 11.93 4.32 1.10
CA LEU A 160 12.23 2.95 0.66
C LEU A 160 11.05 2.00 0.86
N PHE A 161 10.28 2.16 1.94
CA PHE A 161 9.08 1.37 2.16
C PHE A 161 7.95 1.77 1.23
N GLU A 162 7.73 3.07 1.01
CA GLU A 162 6.78 3.56 0.00
C GLU A 162 7.14 3.02 -1.39
N LEU A 163 8.40 3.15 -1.79
CA LEU A 163 8.86 2.60 -3.07
C LEU A 163 8.67 1.08 -3.15
N SER A 164 8.92 0.35 -2.07
CA SER A 164 8.71 -1.10 -2.03
C SER A 164 7.23 -1.48 -2.14
N ASP A 165 6.34 -0.75 -1.46
CA ASP A 165 4.89 -0.96 -1.53
C ASP A 165 4.37 -0.74 -2.95
N GLU A 166 4.75 0.37 -3.59
CA GLU A 166 4.32 0.70 -4.95
C GLU A 166 4.89 -0.29 -5.98
N LEU A 167 6.14 -0.73 -5.82
CA LEU A 167 6.74 -1.75 -6.68
C LEU A 167 6.01 -3.10 -6.55
N VAL A 168 5.74 -3.56 -5.32
CA VAL A 168 5.05 -4.84 -5.12
C VAL A 168 3.60 -4.76 -5.59
N SER A 169 2.93 -3.61 -5.43
CA SER A 169 1.57 -3.40 -5.94
C SER A 169 1.51 -3.55 -7.46
N LEU A 170 2.47 -2.96 -8.19
CA LEU A 170 2.52 -3.01 -9.64
C LEU A 170 3.03 -4.34 -10.21
N ILE A 171 4.06 -4.92 -9.58
CA ILE A 171 4.76 -6.11 -10.10
C ILE A 171 4.07 -7.40 -9.62
N GLY A 172 3.49 -7.38 -8.42
CA GLY A 172 2.95 -8.55 -7.71
C GLY A 172 3.93 -9.14 -6.70
N SER A 173 3.40 -9.92 -5.76
CA SER A 173 4.17 -10.57 -4.68
C SER A 173 5.20 -11.58 -5.20
N GLN A 174 5.07 -12.04 -6.45
CA GLN A 174 6.08 -12.90 -7.09
C GLN A 174 7.45 -12.21 -7.23
N TRP A 175 7.55 -10.88 -7.03
CA TRP A 175 8.82 -10.13 -6.95
C TRP A 175 9.83 -10.68 -5.94
N PHE A 176 9.35 -11.41 -4.95
CA PHE A 176 10.18 -12.08 -3.96
C PHE A 176 10.73 -13.44 -4.40
N GLU A 177 10.18 -14.08 -5.44
CA GLU A 177 10.56 -15.45 -5.86
C GLU A 177 12.05 -15.58 -6.18
N SER A 178 12.60 -14.59 -6.86
CA SER A 178 14.02 -14.60 -7.25
C SER A 178 14.97 -14.10 -6.17
N ASP A 179 14.46 -13.60 -5.05
CA ASP A 179 15.29 -13.20 -3.90
C ASP A 179 14.52 -13.31 -2.56
N PRO A 180 14.35 -14.53 -2.02
CA PRO A 180 13.68 -14.74 -0.74
C PRO A 180 14.37 -14.06 0.45
N ASP A 181 15.68 -13.82 0.39
CA ASP A 181 16.39 -13.15 1.48
C ASP A 181 16.04 -11.66 1.54
N PHE A 182 15.77 -11.05 0.38
CA PHE A 182 15.24 -9.69 0.34
C PHE A 182 13.85 -9.60 0.96
N LEU A 183 12.97 -10.58 0.73
CA LEU A 183 11.67 -10.65 1.40
C LEU A 183 11.83 -10.66 2.92
N LEU A 184 12.69 -11.54 3.46
CA LEU A 184 12.89 -11.65 4.91
C LEU A 184 13.48 -10.38 5.51
N LEU A 185 14.40 -9.72 4.79
CA LEU A 185 14.95 -8.43 5.20
C LEU A 185 13.86 -7.36 5.24
N LEU A 186 13.09 -7.22 4.15
CA LEU A 186 12.06 -6.20 4.03
C LEU A 186 10.92 -6.42 5.04
N SER A 187 10.50 -7.68 5.26
CA SER A 187 9.48 -8.02 6.25
C SER A 187 9.93 -7.71 7.67
N SER A 188 11.17 -8.09 8.03
CA SER A 188 11.72 -7.84 9.37
C SER A 188 11.83 -6.34 9.65
N MET A 189 12.39 -5.58 8.69
CA MET A 189 12.52 -4.13 8.81
C MET A 189 11.15 -3.44 8.85
N SER A 190 10.20 -3.88 8.02
CA SER A 190 8.83 -3.36 8.03
C SER A 190 8.11 -3.66 9.34
N SER A 191 8.33 -4.82 9.96
CA SER A 191 7.73 -5.17 11.25
C SER A 191 8.27 -4.29 12.38
N ILE A 192 9.58 -4.00 12.39
CA ILE A 192 10.19 -3.08 13.35
C ILE A 192 9.58 -1.68 13.19
N ARG A 193 9.50 -1.16 11.96
CA ARG A 193 8.91 0.15 11.70
C ARG A 193 7.43 0.20 12.09
N LEU A 194 6.66 -0.85 11.81
CA LEU A 194 5.26 -0.93 12.23
C LEU A 194 5.12 -0.85 13.77
N GLN A 195 6.02 -1.51 14.50
CA GLN A 195 6.06 -1.41 15.96
C GLN A 195 6.39 0.03 16.42
N GLU A 196 7.38 0.68 15.79
CA GLU A 196 7.72 2.08 16.07
C GLU A 196 6.55 3.03 15.81
N VAL A 197 5.79 2.80 14.74
CA VAL A 197 4.56 3.55 14.43
C VAL A 197 3.53 3.39 15.55
N PHE A 198 3.24 2.15 15.98
CA PHE A 198 2.25 1.89 17.04
C PHE A 198 2.70 2.39 18.41
N ASN A 199 4.01 2.44 18.66
CA ASN A 199 4.61 3.06 19.84
C ASN A 199 4.74 4.58 19.74
N LYS A 200 4.16 5.21 18.69
CA LYS A 200 4.16 6.66 18.46
C LYS A 200 5.58 7.25 18.35
N GLN A 201 6.56 6.45 17.92
CA GLN A 201 7.93 6.88 17.71
C GLN A 201 8.14 7.50 16.32
N THR A 202 7.28 7.14 15.36
CA THR A 202 7.22 7.76 14.03
C THR A 202 5.78 8.10 13.62
N SER A 203 5.62 8.64 12.41
CA SER A 203 4.34 9.06 11.85
C SER A 203 3.36 7.88 11.69
N ILE A 204 2.15 8.03 12.21
CA ILE A 204 1.05 7.06 12.01
C ILE A 204 0.72 6.82 10.52
N LYS A 205 1.06 7.78 9.63
CA LYS A 205 0.86 7.65 8.18
C LYS A 205 1.65 6.49 7.58
N GLU A 206 2.78 6.11 8.16
CA GLU A 206 3.57 4.97 7.71
C GLU A 206 2.85 3.61 7.96
N ALA A 207 1.89 3.55 8.89
CA ALA A 207 1.12 2.33 9.14
C ALA A 207 0.39 1.84 7.88
N PHE A 208 -0.03 2.76 7.00
CA PHE A 208 -0.70 2.40 5.76
C PHE A 208 0.21 1.53 4.88
N VAL A 209 1.42 2.03 4.60
CA VAL A 209 2.45 1.39 3.77
C VAL A 209 2.86 0.05 4.37
N HIS A 210 3.17 0.05 5.67
CA HIS A 210 3.57 -1.18 6.36
C HIS A 210 2.44 -2.21 6.40
N GLY A 211 1.18 -1.80 6.61
CA GLY A 211 0.04 -2.71 6.55
C GLY A 211 -0.09 -3.40 5.19
N ARG A 212 0.05 -2.64 4.08
CA ARG A 212 0.02 -3.21 2.72
C ARG A 212 1.16 -4.17 2.47
N LEU A 213 2.38 -3.79 2.86
CA LEU A 213 3.55 -4.67 2.77
C LEU A 213 3.32 -6.00 3.52
N HIS A 214 2.77 -5.96 4.73
CA HIS A 214 2.43 -7.17 5.48
C HIS A 214 1.33 -8.01 4.81
N CYS A 215 0.35 -7.38 4.15
CA CYS A 215 -0.57 -8.12 3.29
C CYS A 215 0.20 -8.87 2.20
N TYR A 216 1.13 -8.24 1.48
CA TYR A 216 1.89 -8.92 0.43
C TYR A 216 2.77 -10.05 0.97
N PHE A 217 3.39 -9.85 2.14
CA PHE A 217 4.19 -10.87 2.79
C PHE A 217 3.36 -12.08 3.21
N ALA A 218 2.16 -11.85 3.77
CA ALA A 218 1.25 -12.91 4.17
C ALA A 218 0.75 -13.71 2.96
N HIS A 219 0.31 -13.05 1.89
CA HIS A 219 -0.08 -13.72 0.64
C HIS A 219 1.08 -14.50 0.02
N TYR A 220 2.31 -13.99 0.10
CA TYR A 220 3.47 -14.74 -0.40
C TYR A 220 3.72 -16.01 0.43
N GLY A 221 3.56 -15.93 1.75
CA GLY A 221 3.67 -17.08 2.66
C GLY A 221 2.62 -18.17 2.43
N GLU A 222 1.45 -17.82 1.89
CA GLU A 222 0.40 -18.78 1.50
C GLU A 222 0.86 -19.76 0.42
N TYR A 223 1.73 -19.32 -0.49
CA TYR A 223 2.30 -20.16 -1.54
C TYR A 223 3.44 -21.03 -0.98
N ALA A 224 3.07 -22.04 -0.19
CA ALA A 224 3.94 -22.93 0.58
C ALA A 224 5.05 -23.64 -0.24
N SER A 225 4.99 -23.63 -1.58
CA SER A 225 6.00 -24.25 -2.44
C SER A 225 7.20 -23.35 -2.78
N ILE A 226 7.19 -22.07 -2.39
CA ILE A 226 8.18 -21.09 -2.86
C ILE A 226 9.32 -20.87 -1.85
N LEU A 227 9.05 -20.96 -0.54
CA LEU A 227 10.05 -20.79 0.51
C LEU A 227 10.51 -22.14 1.05
N SER A 228 11.80 -22.23 1.41
CA SER A 228 12.28 -23.33 2.24
C SER A 228 11.74 -23.21 3.66
N ASP A 229 11.57 -24.33 4.36
CA ASP A 229 10.99 -24.40 5.71
C ASP A 229 11.63 -23.40 6.69
N ASP A 230 12.96 -23.25 6.68
CA ASP A 230 13.67 -22.30 7.53
C ASP A 230 13.25 -20.84 7.26
N LYS A 231 13.11 -20.47 5.98
CA LYS A 231 12.73 -19.11 5.57
C LYS A 231 11.25 -18.85 5.82
N ALA A 232 10.40 -19.85 5.56
CA ALA A 232 8.98 -19.78 5.90
C ALA A 232 8.79 -19.60 7.42
N THR A 233 9.56 -20.31 8.25
CA THR A 233 9.54 -20.17 9.70
C THR A 233 9.92 -18.76 10.16
N ILE A 234 10.97 -18.17 9.58
CA ILE A 234 11.38 -16.79 9.87
C ILE A 234 10.26 -15.82 9.49
N LEU A 235 9.70 -15.94 8.27
CA LEU A 235 8.62 -15.06 7.82
C LEU A 235 7.38 -15.17 8.71
N CYS A 236 6.96 -16.39 9.05
CA CYS A 236 5.84 -16.63 9.97
C CYS A 236 6.09 -16.02 11.34
N GLY A 237 7.31 -16.13 11.87
CA GLY A 237 7.71 -15.48 13.12
C GLY A 237 7.58 -13.96 13.03
N THR A 238 8.05 -13.34 11.94
CA THR A 238 7.89 -11.91 11.70
C THR A 238 6.42 -11.50 11.65
N LEU A 239 5.61 -12.16 10.82
CA LEU A 239 4.18 -11.85 10.69
C LEU A 239 3.43 -12.01 12.01
N ARG A 240 3.78 -13.01 12.81
CA ARG A 240 3.23 -13.21 14.15
C ARG A 240 3.51 -12.01 15.05
N GLU A 241 4.75 -11.53 15.10
CA GLU A 241 5.10 -10.36 15.92
C GLU A 241 4.35 -9.10 15.44
N SER A 242 4.26 -8.87 14.13
CA SER A 242 3.50 -7.76 13.57
C SER A 242 2.02 -7.83 13.96
N ALA A 243 1.41 -9.02 13.90
CA ALA A 243 0.03 -9.25 14.31
C ALA A 243 -0.19 -9.02 15.82
N ILE A 244 0.80 -9.36 16.66
CA ILE A 244 0.77 -9.05 18.11
C ILE A 244 0.68 -7.55 18.31
N TYR A 245 1.59 -6.77 17.71
CA TYR A 245 1.59 -5.31 17.88
C TYR A 245 0.34 -4.66 17.29
N THR A 246 -0.22 -5.18 16.18
CA THR A 246 -1.51 -4.70 15.64
C THR A 246 -2.66 -4.98 16.61
N CYS A 247 -2.75 -6.18 17.18
CA CYS A 247 -3.78 -6.52 18.17
C CYS A 247 -3.67 -5.64 19.42
N GLU A 248 -2.45 -5.48 19.94
CA GLU A 248 -2.18 -4.60 21.10
C GLU A 248 -2.58 -3.15 20.80
N TYR A 249 -2.23 -2.65 19.61
CA TYR A 249 -2.58 -1.31 19.19
C TYR A 249 -4.10 -1.12 19.10
N TYR A 250 -4.84 -2.03 18.47
CA TYR A 250 -6.30 -1.95 18.38
C TYR A 250 -7.00 -2.08 19.73
N TYR A 251 -6.46 -2.90 20.63
CA TYR A 251 -7.00 -3.03 21.98
C TYR A 251 -6.86 -1.73 22.79
N ASN A 252 -5.74 -1.03 22.62
CA ASN A 252 -5.42 0.18 23.38
C ASN A 252 -5.86 1.49 22.71
N CYS A 253 -6.18 1.46 21.41
CA CYS A 253 -6.49 2.68 20.68
C CYS A 253 -7.88 3.23 21.05
N LYS A 254 -7.91 4.50 21.46
CA LYS A 254 -9.13 5.26 21.76
C LYS A 254 -9.40 6.38 20.75
N GLU A 255 -8.58 6.48 19.70
CA GLU A 255 -8.62 7.58 18.76
C GLU A 255 -9.66 7.32 17.66
N SER A 256 -10.53 8.29 17.40
CA SER A 256 -11.60 8.24 16.37
C SER A 256 -11.47 9.39 15.38
N LEU A 257 -10.33 9.45 14.69
CA LEU A 257 -10.07 10.44 13.63
C LEU A 257 -10.27 9.81 12.24
N ASP A 258 -10.68 10.59 11.24
CA ASP A 258 -10.93 10.06 9.89
C ASP A 258 -9.65 9.67 9.15
N ASP A 259 -8.55 10.41 9.36
CA ASP A 259 -7.23 10.01 8.86
C ASP A 259 -6.82 8.64 9.43
N PHE A 260 -7.17 8.39 10.69
CA PHE A 260 -6.92 7.13 11.37
C PHE A 260 -7.67 5.95 10.75
N LYS A 261 -8.92 6.14 10.32
CA LYS A 261 -9.71 5.12 9.64
C LYS A 261 -9.05 4.65 8.33
N LYS A 262 -8.50 5.55 7.51
CA LYS A 262 -7.80 5.17 6.25
C LYS A 262 -6.55 4.34 6.51
N MET A 263 -5.77 4.70 7.53
CA MET A 263 -4.54 3.99 7.93
C MET A 263 -4.83 2.63 8.55
N ILE A 264 -5.95 2.48 9.28
CA ILE A 264 -6.39 1.20 9.84
C ILE A 264 -6.68 0.18 8.74
N VAL A 265 -7.22 0.59 7.59
CA VAL A 265 -7.70 -0.38 6.57
C VAL A 265 -6.64 -1.42 6.22
N SER A 266 -5.40 -1.02 5.95
CA SER A 266 -4.36 -1.97 5.52
C SER A 266 -3.85 -2.85 6.66
N THR A 267 -3.71 -2.31 7.87
CA THR A 267 -3.33 -3.12 9.05
C THR A 267 -4.44 -4.08 9.48
N PHE A 268 -5.70 -3.70 9.24
CA PHE A 268 -6.87 -4.54 9.47
C PHE A 268 -6.95 -5.69 8.45
N GLN A 269 -6.73 -5.37 7.18
CA GLN A 269 -6.61 -6.37 6.11
C GLN A 269 -5.54 -7.40 6.45
N PHE A 270 -4.33 -6.94 6.80
CA PHE A 270 -3.24 -7.82 7.20
C PHE A 270 -3.65 -8.76 8.34
N LEU A 271 -4.24 -8.22 9.41
CA LEU A 271 -4.65 -9.04 10.55
C LEU A 271 -5.72 -10.07 10.16
N CYS A 272 -6.68 -9.71 9.30
CA CYS A 272 -7.67 -10.66 8.80
C CYS A 272 -7.03 -11.75 7.95
N ILE A 273 -6.11 -11.41 7.04
CA ILE A 273 -5.36 -12.40 6.24
C ILE A 273 -4.60 -13.36 7.16
N TYR A 274 -3.92 -12.82 8.18
CA TYR A 274 -3.19 -13.64 9.16
C TYR A 274 -4.11 -14.61 9.92
N ILE A 275 -5.31 -14.16 10.29
CA ILE A 275 -6.33 -15.00 10.96
C ILE A 275 -6.88 -16.07 10.03
N ASP A 276 -7.14 -15.74 8.76
CA ASP A 276 -7.70 -16.64 7.74
C ASP A 276 -6.81 -17.88 7.53
N PHE A 277 -5.48 -17.71 7.61
CA PHE A 277 -4.52 -18.82 7.57
C PHE A 277 -4.29 -19.53 8.92
N GLY A 278 -5.17 -19.29 9.91
CA GLY A 278 -5.12 -19.96 11.23
C GLY A 278 -4.17 -19.30 12.24
N GLY A 279 -3.62 -18.11 11.94
CA GLY A 279 -2.66 -17.42 12.79
C GLY A 279 -3.21 -17.03 14.16
N LEU A 280 -4.53 -16.94 14.33
CA LEU A 280 -5.19 -16.57 15.59
C LEU A 280 -4.72 -17.43 16.78
N ALA A 281 -4.51 -18.73 16.59
CA ALA A 281 -4.09 -19.65 17.64
C ALA A 281 -2.68 -19.37 18.19
N THR A 282 -1.86 -18.60 17.45
CA THR A 282 -0.48 -18.28 17.81
C THR A 282 -0.35 -16.97 18.61
N LEU A 283 -1.45 -16.22 18.73
CA LEU A 283 -1.49 -14.90 19.32
C LEU A 283 -1.77 -14.95 20.84
N PRO A 284 -1.21 -14.01 21.64
CA PRO A 284 -1.45 -13.94 23.08
C PRO A 284 -2.93 -13.72 23.42
N SER A 285 -3.44 -14.49 24.40
CA SER A 285 -4.85 -14.40 24.82
C SER A 285 -5.24 -13.03 25.41
N GLU A 286 -4.25 -12.30 25.95
CA GLU A 286 -4.41 -10.97 26.54
C GLU A 286 -5.01 -9.98 25.54
N TYR A 287 -4.60 -10.06 24.28
CA TYR A 287 -5.06 -9.16 23.22
C TYR A 287 -6.11 -9.80 22.30
N THR A 288 -6.27 -11.13 22.32
CA THR A 288 -7.21 -11.81 21.42
C THR A 288 -8.58 -12.11 22.03
N LYS A 289 -8.72 -12.11 23.35
CA LYS A 289 -9.98 -12.50 24.01
C LYS A 289 -11.20 -11.72 23.48
N ASP A 290 -11.09 -10.41 23.32
CA ASP A 290 -12.19 -9.55 22.85
C ASP A 290 -11.99 -9.06 21.41
N LEU A 291 -11.08 -9.71 20.65
CA LEU A 291 -10.68 -9.25 19.32
C LEU A 291 -11.85 -9.19 18.34
N GLY A 292 -12.79 -10.15 18.38
CA GLY A 292 -13.96 -10.12 17.50
C GLY A 292 -14.80 -8.84 17.69
N LYS A 293 -15.00 -8.40 18.93
CA LYS A 293 -15.71 -7.16 19.25
C LYS A 293 -14.94 -5.92 18.79
N VAL A 294 -13.62 -5.91 19.00
CA VAL A 294 -12.73 -4.80 18.59
C VAL A 294 -12.72 -4.66 17.06
N LEU A 295 -12.54 -5.77 16.33
CA LEU A 295 -12.53 -5.75 14.87
C LEU A 295 -13.89 -5.36 14.29
N LEU A 296 -15.00 -5.84 14.85
CA LEU A 296 -16.34 -5.41 14.43
C LEU A 296 -16.51 -3.89 14.61
N HIS A 297 -16.07 -3.34 15.74
CA HIS A 297 -16.14 -1.91 16.00
C HIS A 297 -15.36 -1.09 14.96
N HIS A 298 -14.11 -1.48 14.67
CA HIS A 298 -13.29 -0.80 13.68
C HIS A 298 -13.84 -0.95 12.26
N ALA A 299 -14.29 -2.14 11.86
CA ALA A 299 -14.80 -2.37 10.52
C ALA A 299 -16.06 -1.53 10.23
N VAL A 300 -17.00 -1.48 11.18
CA VAL A 300 -18.21 -0.64 11.08
C VAL A 300 -17.85 0.85 11.10
N GLY A 301 -16.90 1.25 11.94
CA GLY A 301 -16.40 2.63 12.00
C GLY A 301 -15.76 3.11 10.70
N CYS A 302 -15.20 2.20 9.90
CA CYS A 302 -14.55 2.53 8.62
C CYS A 302 -15.52 2.61 7.44
N CYS A 303 -16.77 2.14 7.56
CA CYS A 303 -17.72 2.02 6.45
C CYS A 303 -18.08 3.34 5.75
N GLU A 304 -17.91 4.46 6.44
CA GLU A 304 -18.06 5.79 5.85
C GLU A 304 -17.02 6.09 4.77
N ILE A 305 -15.83 5.49 4.87
CA ILE A 305 -14.70 5.71 3.98
C ILE A 305 -14.48 4.51 3.05
N SER A 306 -14.63 3.29 3.57
CA SER A 306 -14.35 2.06 2.82
C SER A 306 -15.10 0.88 3.42
N LEU A 307 -15.67 0.03 2.57
CA LEU A 307 -16.29 -1.23 2.98
C LEU A 307 -15.28 -2.39 3.10
N VAL A 308 -14.02 -2.17 2.72
CA VAL A 308 -13.01 -3.23 2.67
C VAL A 308 -12.75 -3.89 4.04
N PRO A 309 -12.71 -3.17 5.17
CA PRO A 309 -12.64 -3.83 6.48
C PRO A 309 -13.81 -4.78 6.77
N LEU A 310 -15.03 -4.44 6.34
CA LEU A 310 -16.17 -5.36 6.48
C LEU A 310 -16.02 -6.58 5.58
N GLU A 311 -15.51 -6.42 4.37
CA GLU A 311 -15.21 -7.54 3.48
C GLU A 311 -14.19 -8.50 4.09
N CYS A 312 -13.11 -7.97 4.66
CA CYS A 312 -12.11 -8.77 5.37
C CYS A 312 -12.69 -9.43 6.61
N LEU A 313 -13.48 -8.71 7.41
CA LEU A 313 -14.14 -9.26 8.60
C LEU A 313 -15.07 -10.42 8.24
N ALA A 314 -15.84 -10.28 7.15
CA ALA A 314 -16.77 -11.30 6.69
C ALA A 314 -16.09 -12.64 6.41
N LYS A 315 -14.84 -12.61 5.88
CA LYS A 315 -14.06 -13.83 5.57
C LYS A 315 -13.66 -14.60 6.83
N VAL A 316 -13.32 -13.90 7.90
CA VAL A 316 -12.79 -14.51 9.14
C VAL A 316 -13.79 -14.56 10.30
N ILE A 317 -15.05 -14.17 10.07
CA ILE A 317 -16.03 -13.95 11.13
C ILE A 317 -16.27 -15.18 12.01
N CYS A 318 -16.17 -16.38 11.45
CA CYS A 318 -16.37 -17.63 12.20
C CYS A 318 -15.18 -18.01 13.09
N GLU A 319 -13.99 -17.49 12.82
CA GLU A 319 -12.77 -17.75 13.60
C GLU A 319 -12.67 -16.81 14.81
N LEU A 320 -13.38 -15.68 14.79
CA LEU A 320 -13.20 -14.63 15.77
C LEU A 320 -13.83 -14.97 17.14
N PRO A 321 -13.10 -14.75 18.25
CA PRO A 321 -13.61 -15.01 19.58
C PRO A 321 -14.56 -13.90 20.03
N ASN A 322 -15.53 -14.28 20.87
CA ASN A 322 -16.41 -13.39 21.62
C ASN A 322 -17.12 -12.30 20.77
N LEU A 323 -17.54 -12.68 19.56
CA LEU A 323 -18.41 -11.83 18.75
C LEU A 323 -19.75 -11.60 19.46
N PRO A 324 -20.26 -10.34 19.52
CA PRO A 324 -21.58 -10.06 20.06
C PRO A 324 -22.71 -10.79 19.30
N ASN A 325 -23.79 -11.15 19.98
CA ASN A 325 -24.96 -11.75 19.33
C ASN A 325 -25.62 -10.81 18.29
N THR A 326 -25.37 -9.50 18.41
CA THR A 326 -25.85 -8.45 17.49
C THR A 326 -24.91 -8.20 16.31
N THR A 327 -23.88 -9.03 16.11
CA THR A 327 -22.84 -8.81 15.08
C THR A 327 -23.45 -8.66 13.69
N LEU A 328 -24.29 -9.61 13.26
CA LEU A 328 -24.90 -9.56 11.94
C LEU A 328 -25.86 -8.38 11.77
N ASP A 329 -26.59 -8.03 12.82
CA ASP A 329 -27.47 -6.86 12.81
C ASP A 329 -26.64 -5.59 12.59
N THR A 330 -25.53 -5.47 13.31
CA THR A 330 -24.60 -4.34 13.20
C THR A 330 -24.01 -4.23 11.79
N ILE A 331 -23.57 -5.35 11.21
CA ILE A 331 -23.03 -5.38 9.84
C ILE A 331 -24.12 -5.03 8.82
N THR A 332 -25.29 -5.66 8.92
CA THR A 332 -26.42 -5.43 8.01
C THR A 332 -26.88 -3.97 8.05
N ASP A 333 -26.98 -3.39 9.24
CA ASP A 333 -27.44 -2.02 9.41
C ASP A 333 -26.37 -1.02 8.90
N ALA A 334 -25.08 -1.33 9.07
CA ALA A 334 -24.00 -0.57 8.46
C ALA A 334 -24.05 -0.63 6.92
N LEU A 335 -24.19 -1.82 6.33
CA LEU A 335 -24.31 -1.97 4.88
C LEU A 335 -25.52 -1.22 4.33
N LYS A 336 -26.68 -1.32 4.97
CA LYS A 336 -27.88 -0.54 4.58
C LYS A 336 -27.65 0.96 4.64
N LYS A 337 -26.95 1.44 5.68
CA LYS A 337 -26.67 2.87 5.87
C LYS A 337 -25.74 3.44 4.80
N TYR A 338 -24.74 2.67 4.37
CA TYR A 338 -23.69 3.14 3.45
C TYR A 338 -23.82 2.60 2.01
N ASN A 339 -24.86 1.80 1.72
CA ASN A 339 -25.15 1.32 0.38
C ASN A 339 -25.48 2.49 -0.57
N ASN A 340 -24.80 2.53 -1.70
CA ASN A 340 -25.05 3.45 -2.79
C ASN A 340 -24.65 2.80 -4.13
N LYS A 341 -25.01 3.44 -5.24
CA LYS A 341 -24.76 2.89 -6.59
C LYS A 341 -23.28 2.59 -6.90
N ALA A 342 -22.34 3.27 -6.24
CA ALA A 342 -20.92 3.09 -6.51
C ALA A 342 -20.30 1.88 -5.78
N ASN A 343 -20.95 1.37 -4.72
CA ASN A 343 -20.41 0.27 -3.90
C ASN A 343 -21.34 -0.95 -3.82
N GLU A 344 -22.31 -1.04 -4.72
CA GLU A 344 -23.31 -2.12 -4.73
C GLU A 344 -22.66 -3.51 -4.88
N GLU A 345 -21.68 -3.63 -5.77
CA GLU A 345 -20.92 -4.87 -5.94
C GLU A 345 -20.16 -5.27 -4.67
N ASP A 346 -19.56 -4.30 -3.97
CA ASP A 346 -18.85 -4.54 -2.71
C ASP A 346 -19.82 -5.07 -1.64
N VAL A 347 -21.01 -4.47 -1.52
CA VAL A 347 -22.05 -4.92 -0.60
C VAL A 347 -22.48 -6.35 -0.91
N VAL A 348 -22.68 -6.69 -2.18
CA VAL A 348 -23.00 -8.06 -2.61
C VAL A 348 -21.87 -9.02 -2.25
N ARG A 349 -20.60 -8.69 -2.53
CA ARG A 349 -19.45 -9.54 -2.17
C ARG A 349 -19.35 -9.80 -0.67
N ILE A 350 -19.61 -8.79 0.17
CA ILE A 350 -19.60 -8.91 1.63
C ILE A 350 -20.70 -9.87 2.09
N LEU A 351 -21.92 -9.69 1.59
CA LEU A 351 -23.05 -10.52 1.98
C LEU A 351 -22.92 -11.97 1.49
N ASP A 352 -22.42 -12.18 0.28
CA ASP A 352 -22.12 -13.51 -0.25
C ASP A 352 -21.00 -14.18 0.58
N SER A 353 -19.95 -13.44 0.96
CA SER A 353 -18.88 -13.96 1.83
C SER A 353 -19.41 -14.36 3.20
N LEU A 354 -20.26 -13.54 3.83
CA LEU A 354 -20.95 -13.91 5.06
C LEU A 354 -21.78 -15.17 4.83
N HIS A 355 -22.61 -15.21 3.79
CA HIS A 355 -23.45 -16.38 3.52
C HIS A 355 -22.64 -17.69 3.44
N VAL A 356 -21.51 -17.67 2.73
CA VAL A 356 -20.61 -18.84 2.59
C VAL A 356 -20.04 -19.26 3.96
N GLN A 357 -19.47 -18.32 4.72
CA GLN A 357 -18.87 -18.61 6.03
C GLN A 357 -19.91 -19.17 7.03
N LEU A 358 -21.13 -18.66 6.99
CA LEU A 358 -22.20 -19.08 7.90
C LEU A 358 -22.85 -20.41 7.52
N GLN A 359 -22.87 -20.75 6.23
CA GLN A 359 -23.30 -22.08 5.79
C GLN A 359 -22.24 -23.14 6.11
N GLY A 360 -20.96 -22.85 5.83
CA GLY A 360 -19.85 -23.79 6.06
C GLY A 360 -19.59 -24.10 7.54
N SER A 361 -19.83 -23.13 8.44
CA SER A 361 -19.59 -23.29 9.89
C SER A 361 -20.63 -24.13 10.64
N THR A 362 -21.71 -24.57 9.98
CA THR A 362 -22.76 -25.39 10.59
C THR A 362 -22.27 -26.74 11.14
N ALA A 363 -21.06 -27.18 10.77
CA ALA A 363 -20.50 -28.45 11.22
C ALA A 363 -19.67 -28.38 12.54
N SER A 364 -19.25 -27.22 13.06
CA SER A 364 -18.27 -27.23 14.17
C SER A 364 -18.38 -26.25 15.36
N ARG A 365 -19.15 -25.15 15.39
CA ARG A 365 -19.31 -24.35 16.65
C ARG A 365 -20.42 -23.28 16.64
N LYS A 366 -21.17 -23.23 17.76
CA LYS A 366 -21.94 -22.12 18.40
C LYS A 366 -22.34 -20.88 17.58
N TRP A 367 -22.96 -21.01 16.42
CA TRP A 367 -23.78 -19.93 15.85
C TRP A 367 -25.26 -20.32 15.91
N CYS A 368 -26.09 -19.51 16.57
CA CYS A 368 -27.54 -19.70 16.56
C CYS A 368 -28.06 -19.54 15.13
N SER A 369 -28.46 -20.64 14.50
CA SER A 369 -28.39 -20.83 13.05
C SER A 369 -29.59 -20.33 12.24
N ASN A 370 -30.80 -20.19 12.81
CA ASN A 370 -31.99 -20.02 11.95
C ASN A 370 -32.50 -18.58 11.77
N VAL A 371 -32.24 -17.67 12.70
CA VAL A 371 -32.71 -16.27 12.60
C VAL A 371 -31.72 -15.40 11.81
N ASN A 372 -30.47 -15.84 11.73
CA ASN A 372 -29.32 -15.04 11.30
C ASN A 372 -29.02 -15.13 9.79
N LEU A 373 -29.08 -16.33 9.20
CA LEU A 373 -28.90 -16.55 7.76
C LEU A 373 -30.03 -15.94 6.92
N ARG A 374 -31.26 -16.00 7.44
CA ARG A 374 -32.44 -15.47 6.75
C ARG A 374 -32.31 -13.98 6.45
N ARG A 375 -31.74 -13.19 7.35
CA ARG A 375 -31.56 -11.73 7.19
C ARG A 375 -30.51 -11.39 6.12
N VAL A 376 -29.40 -12.13 6.07
CA VAL A 376 -28.39 -11.99 5.00
C VAL A 376 -29.01 -12.30 3.64
N VAL A 377 -29.78 -13.38 3.55
CA VAL A 377 -30.49 -13.78 2.32
C VAL A 377 -31.55 -12.75 1.91
N GLU A 378 -32.34 -12.23 2.86
CA GLU A 378 -33.35 -11.20 2.60
C GLU A 378 -32.71 -9.91 2.05
N LEU A 379 -31.57 -9.46 2.60
CA LEU A 379 -30.87 -8.28 2.11
C LEU A 379 -30.23 -8.52 0.72
N LEU A 380 -29.62 -9.69 0.51
CA LEU A 380 -29.10 -10.09 -0.80
C LEU A 380 -30.19 -10.09 -1.87
N GLN A 381 -31.38 -10.62 -1.55
CA GLN A 381 -32.52 -10.62 -2.44
C GLN A 381 -33.02 -9.21 -2.72
N GLN A 382 -33.12 -8.36 -1.69
CA GLN A 382 -33.52 -6.95 -1.86
C GLN A 382 -32.59 -6.22 -2.83
N ILE A 383 -31.28 -6.36 -2.66
CA ILE A 383 -30.28 -5.73 -3.54
C ILE A 383 -30.35 -6.30 -4.96
N LYS A 384 -30.41 -7.62 -5.12
CA LYS A 384 -30.49 -8.27 -6.46
C LYS A 384 -31.80 -8.02 -7.21
N SER A 385 -32.85 -7.55 -6.52
CA SER A 385 -34.20 -7.33 -7.08
C SER A 385 -34.56 -5.87 -7.33
N GLY A 386 -33.77 -4.93 -6.81
CA GLY A 386 -33.86 -3.50 -7.09
C GLY A 386 -33.00 -3.12 -8.29
#